data_AF-A0A0E4FUD9-F1
#
_entry.id   AF-A0A0E4FUD9-F1
#
_cell.length_a   1.000
_cell.length_b   1.000
_cell.length_c   1.000
_cell.angle_alpha   90.00
_cell.angle_beta   90.00
_cell.angle_gamma   90.00
#
_symmetry.space_group_name_H-M   'P 1'
#
loop_
_entity.id
_entity.type
_entity.pdbx_description
1 polymer ?
#
loop_
_entity_poly.entity_id
_entity_poly.type
_entity_poly.pdbx_seq_one_letter_code
_entity_poly.pdbx_strand_id
1 'polypeptide(L)'
;MENLEFGDNPLPDDVLANLATAEAPPQLAQQSLYEAAAQWLADDPATLAKWQHFADEPGAQDYAQFLERLRETVNYGNDEFRQAVADDLQQAAANPTLREQFFAQASEANASCEDRVTLHWNGMQTARLNADVEDGVYDDRLGDLIQRGRVAFRLEALDEIARDRINSLASGNPNVDDIEVYLAYQHRLREPLELSHVAPDMRFLAVSHVSEDDATEALDLVREREASQFTDFMASRWQPWETVLRRIAPDEHAAMQDRLVEAMGEEFQSRLDQRLAEHGLVGDVDAERVLGAQVRNQIAGEIKGEVMHRLLAERGLEQ
;
A
#
# COMPACT_ATOMS: atom_id res chain seq x y z
N MET A 1 9.42 31.19 9.91
CA MET A 1 8.28 30.33 10.25
C MET A 1 7.32 31.18 11.04
N GLU A 2 6.42 31.86 10.32
CA GLU A 2 5.31 32.57 10.93
C GLU A 2 4.26 31.54 11.36
N ASN A 3 4.03 31.45 12.66
CA ASN A 3 2.85 30.81 13.22
C ASN A 3 1.64 31.64 12.79
N LEU A 4 0.79 31.10 11.93
CA LEU A 4 -0.56 31.64 11.74
C LEU A 4 -1.43 31.18 12.91
N GLU A 5 -1.33 31.92 14.01
CA GLU A 5 -2.31 31.87 15.10
C GLU A 5 -3.62 32.51 14.61
N PHE A 6 -4.71 31.75 14.61
CA PHE A 6 -6.07 32.32 14.45
C PHE A 6 -6.56 32.96 15.76
N GLY A 7 -5.70 33.74 16.42
CA GLY A 7 -5.99 34.47 17.65
C GLY A 7 -6.32 35.92 17.36
N ASP A 8 -7.54 36.20 16.90
CA ASP A 8 -8.29 37.48 17.00
C ASP A 8 -9.28 37.64 15.85
N ASN A 9 -10.18 36.66 15.69
CA ASN A 9 -11.43 36.94 14.98
C ASN A 9 -12.48 37.27 16.06
N PRO A 10 -12.92 38.53 16.21
CA PRO A 10 -13.96 38.87 17.18
C PRO A 10 -15.27 38.23 16.72
N LEU A 11 -15.56 37.04 17.22
CA LEU A 11 -16.83 36.38 17.02
C LEU A 11 -17.93 37.23 17.67
N PRO A 12 -19.05 37.49 16.98
CA PRO A 12 -20.18 38.23 17.55
C PRO A 12 -20.69 37.58 18.85
N ASP A 13 -21.16 38.39 19.81
CA ASP A 13 -21.52 37.93 21.16
C ASP A 13 -22.60 36.82 21.18
N ASP A 14 -23.44 36.75 20.15
CA ASP A 14 -24.42 35.69 19.95
C ASP A 14 -23.79 34.34 19.56
N VAL A 15 -22.67 34.35 18.84
CA VAL A 15 -21.89 33.15 18.50
C VAL A 15 -21.14 32.63 19.73
N LEU A 16 -20.58 33.53 20.55
CA LEU A 16 -19.92 33.17 21.82
C LEU A 16 -20.92 32.64 22.85
N ALA A 17 -22.12 33.22 22.92
CA ALA A 17 -23.19 32.72 23.76
C ALA A 17 -23.66 31.32 23.35
N ASN A 18 -23.74 31.03 22.04
CA ASN A 18 -24.08 29.71 21.50
C ASN A 18 -22.96 28.66 21.71
N LEU A 19 -21.69 29.07 21.75
CA LEU A 19 -20.56 28.19 22.09
C LEU A 19 -20.50 27.86 23.58
N ALA A 20 -20.92 28.79 24.45
CA ALA A 20 -20.96 28.60 25.90
C ALA A 20 -22.19 27.80 26.38
N THR A 21 -23.27 27.77 25.59
CA THR A 21 -24.47 26.94 25.83
C THR A 21 -24.50 25.66 25.01
N ALA A 22 -23.50 25.43 24.16
CA ALA A 22 -23.29 24.13 23.54
C ALA A 22 -23.03 23.12 24.68
N GLU A 23 -24.04 22.31 24.98
CA GLU A 23 -23.82 21.07 25.72
C GLU A 23 -22.63 20.35 25.07
N ALA A 24 -21.75 19.77 25.90
CA ALA A 24 -20.68 18.92 25.42
C ALA A 24 -21.28 18.02 24.32
N PRO A 25 -20.63 17.93 23.13
CA PRO A 25 -21.19 17.15 22.04
C PRO A 25 -21.59 15.80 22.62
N PRO A 26 -22.81 15.30 22.31
CA PRO A 26 -23.22 14.00 22.83
C PRO A 26 -22.06 13.06 22.56
N GLN A 27 -21.57 12.37 23.59
CA GLN A 27 -20.68 11.25 23.38
C GLN A 27 -21.44 10.36 22.40
N LEU A 28 -21.09 10.43 21.12
CA LEU A 28 -21.65 9.60 20.07
C LEU A 28 -21.58 8.20 20.67
N ALA A 29 -22.72 7.57 20.90
CA ALA A 29 -22.75 6.23 21.45
C ALA A 29 -21.84 5.41 20.54
N GLN A 30 -20.65 5.05 21.03
CA GLN A 30 -19.64 4.40 20.23
C GLN A 30 -20.28 3.10 19.74
N GLN A 31 -20.53 3.04 18.43
CA GLN A 31 -21.11 1.86 17.81
C GLN A 31 -20.23 0.67 18.14
N SER A 32 -20.85 -0.43 18.56
CA SER A 32 -20.09 -1.63 18.86
C SER A 32 -19.48 -2.21 17.60
N LEU A 33 -18.37 -2.92 17.73
CA LEU A 33 -17.73 -3.62 16.61
C LEU A 33 -18.70 -4.53 15.86
N TYR A 34 -19.57 -5.23 16.59
CA TYR A 34 -20.61 -6.07 16.02
C TYR A 34 -21.59 -5.27 15.16
N GLU A 35 -22.10 -4.14 15.66
CA GLU A 35 -23.04 -3.29 14.93
C GLU A 35 -22.40 -2.65 13.70
N ALA A 36 -21.11 -2.30 13.76
CA ALA A 36 -20.36 -1.79 12.62
C ALA A 36 -20.20 -2.86 11.55
N ALA A 37 -19.76 -4.07 11.92
CA ALA A 37 -19.63 -5.20 11.00
C ALA A 37 -20.97 -5.63 10.37
N ALA A 38 -22.07 -5.51 11.12
CA ALA A 38 -23.42 -5.84 10.64
C ALA A 38 -23.86 -5.00 9.43
N GLN A 39 -23.34 -3.78 9.27
CA GLN A 39 -23.66 -2.92 8.11
C GLN A 39 -23.05 -3.46 6.80
N TRP A 40 -22.01 -4.28 6.90
CA TRP A 40 -21.28 -4.83 5.76
C TRP A 40 -21.60 -6.31 5.51
N LEU A 41 -21.99 -7.05 6.54
CA LEU A 41 -22.22 -8.50 6.51
C LEU A 41 -23.71 -8.89 6.48
N ALA A 42 -24.57 -8.06 5.87
CA ALA A 42 -26.02 -8.28 5.87
C ALA A 42 -26.41 -9.68 5.32
N ASP A 43 -25.64 -10.19 4.36
CA ASP A 43 -25.87 -11.50 3.71
C ASP A 43 -25.03 -12.65 4.30
N ASP A 44 -24.22 -12.41 5.34
CA ASP A 44 -23.39 -13.43 6.01
C ASP A 44 -23.56 -13.42 7.55
N PRO A 45 -24.69 -13.97 8.06
CA PRO A 45 -24.94 -14.02 9.50
C PRO A 45 -23.96 -14.94 10.24
N ALA A 46 -23.33 -15.90 9.54
CA ALA A 46 -22.40 -16.86 10.15
C ALA A 46 -21.07 -16.19 10.48
N THR A 47 -20.55 -15.37 9.57
CA THR A 47 -19.38 -14.52 9.85
C THR A 47 -19.73 -13.46 10.89
N LEU A 48 -20.85 -12.76 10.75
CA LEU A 48 -21.27 -11.72 11.70
C LEU A 48 -21.35 -12.23 13.15
N ALA A 49 -21.83 -13.45 13.38
CA ALA A 49 -21.86 -14.05 14.71
C ALA A 49 -20.47 -14.16 15.37
N LYS A 50 -19.39 -14.37 14.58
CA LYS A 50 -18.01 -14.41 15.10
C LYS A 50 -17.57 -13.04 15.62
N TRP A 51 -17.98 -11.95 14.96
CA TRP A 51 -17.63 -10.58 15.31
C TRP A 51 -18.14 -10.15 16.70
N GLN A 52 -19.13 -10.85 17.25
CA GLN A 52 -19.56 -10.64 18.64
C GLN A 52 -18.45 -10.95 19.66
N HIS A 53 -17.51 -11.84 19.31
CA HIS A 53 -16.45 -12.30 20.21
C HIS A 53 -15.16 -11.47 20.12
N PHE A 54 -15.06 -10.52 19.19
CA PHE A 54 -13.84 -9.74 18.96
C PHE A 54 -13.87 -8.36 19.63
N ALA A 55 -14.97 -8.00 20.30
CA ALA A 55 -15.17 -6.66 20.86
C ALA A 55 -14.15 -6.29 21.97
N ASP A 56 -13.60 -7.28 22.67
CA ASP A 56 -12.62 -7.08 23.75
C ASP A 56 -11.16 -7.10 23.24
N GLU A 57 -10.93 -7.31 21.95
CA GLU A 57 -9.58 -7.33 21.38
C GLU A 57 -8.99 -5.91 21.29
N PRO A 58 -7.67 -5.73 21.49
CA PRO A 58 -7.03 -4.43 21.34
C PRO A 58 -7.27 -3.82 19.94
N GLY A 59 -7.71 -2.56 19.88
CA GLY A 59 -8.02 -1.88 18.61
C GLY A 59 -9.39 -2.18 18.00
N ALA A 60 -10.21 -3.03 18.64
CA ALA A 60 -11.57 -3.34 18.17
C ALA A 60 -12.46 -2.10 18.01
N GLN A 61 -12.37 -1.15 18.95
CA GLN A 61 -13.15 0.09 18.89
C GLN A 61 -12.69 1.02 17.76
N ASP A 62 -11.38 1.06 17.50
CA ASP A 62 -10.83 1.82 16.37
C ASP A 62 -11.29 1.20 15.05
N TYR A 63 -11.28 -0.12 14.94
CA TYR A 63 -11.79 -0.80 13.75
C TYR A 63 -13.30 -0.57 13.55
N ALA A 64 -14.10 -0.58 14.62
CA ALA A 64 -15.52 -0.24 14.54
C ALA A 64 -15.76 1.18 13.99
N GLN A 65 -15.00 2.16 14.49
CA GLN A 65 -15.05 3.53 13.98
C GLN A 65 -14.59 3.61 12.52
N PHE A 66 -13.53 2.88 12.15
CA PHE A 66 -13.03 2.85 10.79
C PHE A 66 -14.09 2.31 9.81
N LEU A 67 -14.77 1.21 10.14
CA LEU A 67 -15.84 0.64 9.32
C LEU A 67 -17.01 1.61 9.13
N GLU A 68 -17.37 2.36 10.16
CA GLU A 68 -18.42 3.37 10.05
C GLU A 68 -17.99 4.53 9.15
N ARG A 69 -16.77 5.02 9.30
CA ARG A 69 -16.23 6.05 8.41
C ARG A 69 -16.07 5.58 6.97
N LEU A 70 -15.70 4.31 6.76
CA LEU A 70 -15.61 3.71 5.44
C LEU A 70 -16.98 3.70 4.74
N ARG A 71 -18.06 3.55 5.52
CA ARG A 71 -19.46 3.58 5.05
C ARG A 71 -19.89 4.98 4.61
N GLU A 72 -19.30 6.02 5.21
CA GLU A 72 -19.57 7.41 4.87
C GLU A 72 -18.86 7.86 3.59
N THR A 73 -17.86 7.08 3.11
CA THR A 73 -17.15 7.38 1.87
C THR A 73 -18.05 7.27 0.65
N VAL A 74 -17.67 7.97 -0.42
CA VAL A 74 -18.33 7.89 -1.73
C VAL A 74 -18.39 6.48 -2.30
N ASN A 75 -17.49 5.59 -1.85
CA ASN A 75 -17.39 4.21 -2.32
C ASN A 75 -18.50 3.29 -1.80
N TYR A 76 -19.18 3.65 -0.71
CA TYR A 76 -20.20 2.76 -0.13
C TYR A 76 -21.36 2.47 -1.09
N GLY A 77 -21.64 3.36 -2.04
CA GLY A 77 -22.65 3.14 -3.08
C GLY A 77 -22.28 2.02 -4.07
N ASN A 78 -21.01 1.61 -4.15
CA ASN A 78 -20.52 0.62 -5.09
C ASN A 78 -20.63 -0.82 -4.52
N ASP A 79 -21.35 -1.69 -5.23
CA ASP A 79 -21.62 -3.07 -4.79
C ASP A 79 -20.35 -3.94 -4.73
N GLU A 80 -19.44 -3.79 -5.68
CA GLU A 80 -18.15 -4.51 -5.71
C GLU A 80 -17.29 -4.11 -4.51
N PHE A 81 -17.26 -2.83 -4.18
CA PHE A 81 -16.55 -2.32 -3.01
C PHE A 81 -17.14 -2.86 -1.71
N ARG A 82 -18.47 -2.84 -1.54
CA ARG A 82 -19.12 -3.42 -0.36
C ARG A 82 -18.83 -4.91 -0.23
N GLN A 83 -18.82 -5.65 -1.35
CA GLN A 83 -18.46 -7.06 -1.36
C GLN A 83 -17.00 -7.27 -0.97
N ALA A 84 -16.07 -6.44 -1.46
CA ALA A 84 -14.66 -6.54 -1.09
C ALA A 84 -14.45 -6.32 0.42
N VAL A 85 -15.13 -5.34 1.02
CA VAL A 85 -15.10 -5.12 2.48
C VAL A 85 -15.72 -6.30 3.24
N ALA A 86 -16.82 -6.89 2.73
CA ALA A 86 -17.41 -8.08 3.34
C ALA A 86 -16.45 -9.28 3.30
N ASP A 87 -15.74 -9.49 2.18
CA ASP A 87 -14.73 -10.53 2.04
C ASP A 87 -13.55 -10.31 3.01
N ASP A 88 -13.11 -9.06 3.18
CA ASP A 88 -12.07 -8.69 4.15
C ASP A 88 -12.51 -9.05 5.59
N LEU A 89 -13.76 -8.73 5.94
CA LEU A 89 -14.32 -9.07 7.25
C LEU A 89 -14.42 -10.59 7.45
N GLN A 90 -14.74 -11.35 6.40
CA GLN A 90 -14.78 -12.80 6.45
C GLN A 90 -13.38 -13.39 6.70
N GLN A 91 -12.36 -12.87 6.02
CA GLN A 91 -10.98 -13.34 6.19
C GLN A 91 -10.42 -12.96 7.57
N ALA A 92 -10.61 -11.72 8.02
CA ALA A 92 -10.21 -11.29 9.35
C ALA A 92 -10.91 -12.09 10.47
N ALA A 93 -12.15 -12.53 10.26
CA ALA A 93 -12.83 -13.40 11.22
C ALA A 93 -12.21 -14.82 11.29
N ALA A 94 -11.51 -15.27 10.25
CA ALA A 94 -10.86 -16.58 10.19
C ALA A 94 -9.37 -16.54 10.58
N ASN A 95 -8.71 -15.39 10.45
CA ASN A 95 -7.27 -15.22 10.70
C ASN A 95 -7.02 -14.16 11.80
N PRO A 96 -6.71 -14.57 13.05
CA PRO A 96 -6.45 -13.65 14.16
C PRO A 96 -5.31 -12.65 13.91
N THR A 97 -4.23 -13.08 13.25
CA THR A 97 -3.09 -12.21 12.93
C THR A 97 -3.48 -11.11 11.94
N LEU A 98 -4.24 -11.47 10.91
CA LEU A 98 -4.76 -10.49 9.94
C LEU A 98 -5.72 -9.50 10.62
N ARG A 99 -6.59 -9.99 11.52
CA ARG A 99 -7.50 -9.13 12.29
C ARG A 99 -6.75 -8.14 13.16
N GLU A 100 -5.71 -8.56 13.87
CA GLU A 100 -4.86 -7.69 14.66
C GLU A 100 -4.22 -6.59 13.79
N GLN A 101 -3.70 -6.95 12.60
CA GLN A 101 -3.14 -5.98 11.65
C GLN A 101 -4.18 -4.95 11.18
N PHE A 102 -5.40 -5.41 10.84
CA PHE A 102 -6.48 -4.52 10.45
C PHE A 102 -6.87 -3.55 11.59
N PHE A 103 -6.92 -4.05 12.82
CA PHE A 103 -7.26 -3.22 13.99
C PHE A 103 -6.18 -2.16 14.24
N ALA A 104 -4.90 -2.52 14.11
CA ALA A 104 -3.79 -1.58 14.22
C ALA A 104 -3.84 -0.50 13.14
N GLN A 105 -4.03 -0.88 11.87
CA GLN A 105 -4.12 0.07 10.74
C GLN A 105 -5.33 1.02 10.85
N ALA A 106 -6.47 0.54 11.38
CA ALA A 106 -7.64 1.38 11.60
C ALA A 106 -7.41 2.49 12.62
N SER A 107 -6.61 2.22 13.66
CA SER A 107 -6.24 3.22 14.66
C SER A 107 -5.52 4.42 14.03
N GLU A 108 -4.60 4.15 13.10
CA GLU A 108 -3.90 5.20 12.33
C GLU A 108 -4.85 5.96 11.39
N ALA A 109 -5.78 5.25 10.74
CA ALA A 109 -6.75 5.84 9.82
C ALA A 109 -7.68 6.83 10.51
N ASN A 110 -8.13 6.49 11.72
CA ASN A 110 -9.10 7.27 12.47
C ASN A 110 -8.58 8.64 12.91
N ALA A 111 -7.27 8.81 13.02
CA ALA A 111 -6.66 10.08 13.41
C ALA A 111 -6.77 11.18 12.33
N SER A 112 -7.42 10.93 11.18
CA SER A 112 -7.23 11.73 9.98
C SER A 112 -8.44 11.78 9.03
N CYS A 113 -8.47 12.64 8.00
CA CYS A 113 -9.62 12.98 7.11
C CYS A 113 -10.26 11.78 6.34
N GLU A 114 -11.42 11.98 5.69
CA GLU A 114 -12.19 10.94 4.98
C GLU A 114 -11.39 10.19 3.90
N ASP A 115 -10.63 10.89 3.05
CA ASP A 115 -9.82 10.27 1.99
C ASP A 115 -8.70 9.37 2.54
N ARG A 116 -8.18 9.67 3.74
CA ARG A 116 -7.22 8.79 4.40
C ARG A 116 -7.85 7.44 4.78
N VAL A 117 -9.15 7.38 5.08
CA VAL A 117 -9.84 6.09 5.36
C VAL A 117 -9.79 5.18 4.13
N THR A 118 -10.02 5.73 2.94
CA THR A 118 -9.91 5.00 1.67
C THR A 118 -8.47 4.52 1.42
N LEU A 119 -7.47 5.38 1.64
CA LEU A 119 -6.06 4.99 1.50
C LEU A 119 -5.66 3.88 2.47
N HIS A 120 -6.10 3.95 3.72
CA HIS A 120 -5.85 2.90 4.71
C HIS A 120 -6.55 1.59 4.35
N TRP A 121 -7.77 1.62 3.77
CA TRP A 121 -8.39 0.41 3.23
C TRP A 121 -7.57 -0.21 2.08
N ASN A 122 -7.04 0.60 1.15
CA ASN A 122 -6.13 0.12 0.11
C ASN A 122 -4.89 -0.56 0.74
N GLY A 123 -4.34 0.00 1.82
CA GLY A 123 -3.23 -0.59 2.58
C GLY A 123 -3.59 -1.91 3.27
N MET A 124 -4.83 -2.07 3.74
CA MET A 124 -5.34 -3.34 4.28
C MET A 124 -5.38 -4.45 3.22
N GLN A 125 -5.59 -4.12 1.94
CA GLN A 125 -5.52 -5.10 0.85
C GLN A 125 -4.11 -5.70 0.71
N THR A 126 -3.06 -4.93 0.99
CA THR A 126 -1.68 -5.45 1.05
C THR A 126 -1.49 -6.41 2.21
N ALA A 127 -1.99 -6.08 3.41
CA ALA A 127 -1.94 -6.98 4.57
C ALA A 127 -2.68 -8.30 4.30
N ARG A 128 -3.85 -8.22 3.65
CA ARG A 128 -4.62 -9.38 3.19
C ARG A 128 -3.84 -10.27 2.23
N LEU A 129 -3.24 -9.68 1.19
CA LEU A 129 -2.40 -10.41 0.24
C LEU A 129 -1.24 -11.12 0.94
N ASN A 130 -0.59 -10.46 1.90
CA ASN A 130 0.51 -11.05 2.66
C ASN A 130 0.02 -12.22 3.51
N ALA A 131 -1.14 -12.12 4.15
CA ALA A 131 -1.73 -13.23 4.91
C ALA A 131 -2.06 -14.44 4.02
N ASP A 132 -2.69 -14.22 2.86
CA ASP A 132 -2.95 -15.29 1.88
C ASP A 132 -1.63 -15.94 1.42
N VAL A 133 -0.61 -15.12 1.16
CA VAL A 133 0.72 -15.59 0.81
C VAL A 133 1.33 -16.37 1.96
N GLU A 134 1.24 -15.96 3.21
CA GLU A 134 1.75 -16.71 4.37
C GLU A 134 1.04 -18.06 4.53
N ASP A 135 -0.27 -18.10 4.29
CA ASP A 135 -1.12 -19.29 4.36
C ASP A 135 -0.94 -20.26 3.16
N GLY A 136 -0.09 -19.92 2.19
CA GLY A 136 0.24 -20.79 1.05
C GLY A 136 -0.81 -20.77 -0.07
N VAL A 137 -1.74 -19.82 -0.03
CA VAL A 137 -2.87 -19.69 -0.97
C VAL A 137 -2.42 -19.53 -2.43
N TYR A 138 -1.17 -19.13 -2.66
CA TYR A 138 -0.57 -18.88 -3.98
C TYR A 138 0.44 -19.94 -4.43
N ASP A 139 0.73 -20.96 -3.63
CA ASP A 139 1.82 -21.92 -3.90
C ASP A 139 1.61 -22.69 -5.24
N ASP A 140 0.36 -22.96 -5.60
CA ASP A 140 -0.04 -23.60 -6.87
C ASP A 140 -0.66 -22.61 -7.88
N ARG A 141 -0.65 -21.30 -7.58
CA ARG A 141 -1.31 -20.25 -8.38
C ARG A 141 -0.36 -19.09 -8.68
N LEU A 142 0.83 -19.42 -9.14
CA LEU A 142 1.87 -18.43 -9.43
C LEU A 142 1.46 -17.40 -10.48
N GLY A 143 0.59 -17.76 -11.45
CA GLY A 143 0.02 -16.79 -12.40
C GLY A 143 -0.78 -15.69 -11.70
N ASP A 144 -1.63 -16.06 -10.73
CA ASP A 144 -2.39 -15.09 -9.92
C ASP A 144 -1.44 -14.24 -9.07
N LEU A 145 -0.41 -14.86 -8.48
CA LEU A 145 0.61 -14.15 -7.69
C LEU A 145 1.37 -13.12 -8.54
N ILE A 146 1.75 -13.47 -9.77
CA ILE A 146 2.39 -12.54 -10.71
C ILE A 146 1.47 -11.34 -10.98
N GLN A 147 0.18 -11.58 -11.20
CA GLN A 147 -0.78 -10.49 -11.42
C GLN A 147 -0.89 -9.59 -10.17
N ARG A 148 -0.89 -10.17 -8.96
CA ARG A 148 -0.82 -9.40 -7.70
C ARG A 148 0.47 -8.57 -7.62
N GLY A 149 1.59 -9.14 -8.04
CA GLY A 149 2.87 -8.44 -8.13
C GLY A 149 2.84 -7.26 -9.11
N ARG A 150 2.17 -7.40 -10.28
CA ARG A 150 2.00 -6.30 -11.23
C ARG A 150 1.20 -5.16 -10.64
N VAL A 151 0.10 -5.46 -9.94
CA VAL A 151 -0.68 -4.42 -9.26
C VAL A 151 0.16 -3.73 -8.17
N ALA A 152 0.90 -4.49 -7.36
CA ALA A 152 1.80 -3.92 -6.36
C ALA A 152 2.87 -3.00 -6.97
N PHE A 153 3.50 -3.43 -8.07
CA PHE A 153 4.48 -2.62 -8.81
C PHE A 153 3.87 -1.32 -9.33
N ARG A 154 2.69 -1.39 -9.96
CA ARG A 154 1.99 -0.23 -10.51
C ARG A 154 1.64 0.77 -9.41
N LEU A 155 1.18 0.30 -8.25
CA LEU A 155 0.88 1.15 -7.10
C LEU A 155 2.15 1.83 -6.57
N GLU A 156 3.26 1.11 -6.41
CA GLU A 156 4.53 1.71 -5.97
C GLU A 156 5.03 2.78 -6.96
N ALA A 157 4.94 2.51 -8.26
CA ALA A 157 5.31 3.47 -9.30
C ALA A 157 4.41 4.73 -9.26
N LEU A 158 3.10 4.56 -9.03
CA LEU A 158 2.18 5.68 -8.85
C LEU A 158 2.49 6.48 -7.58
N ASP A 159 2.90 5.82 -6.49
CA ASP A 159 3.27 6.50 -5.26
C ASP A 159 4.50 7.41 -5.45
N GLU A 160 5.50 6.95 -6.21
CA GLU A 160 6.65 7.79 -6.57
C GLU A 160 6.23 8.99 -7.45
N ILE A 161 5.39 8.76 -8.47
CA ILE A 161 4.89 9.81 -9.36
C ILE A 161 4.09 10.87 -8.58
N ALA A 162 3.20 10.43 -7.70
CA ALA A 162 2.41 11.31 -6.85
C ALA A 162 3.31 12.14 -5.93
N ARG A 163 4.35 11.53 -5.34
CA ARG A 163 5.33 12.23 -4.50
C ARG A 163 6.09 13.31 -5.27
N ASP A 164 6.54 13.01 -6.48
CA ASP A 164 7.21 13.99 -7.35
C ASP A 164 6.26 15.13 -7.71
N ARG A 165 4.97 14.82 -7.97
CA ARG A 165 3.94 15.83 -8.21
C ARG A 165 3.73 16.72 -6.98
N ILE A 166 3.59 16.15 -5.80
CA ILE A 166 3.46 16.90 -4.54
C ILE A 166 4.64 17.86 -4.36
N ASN A 167 5.88 17.38 -4.55
CA ASN A 167 7.09 18.21 -4.45
C ASN A 167 7.07 19.37 -5.45
N SER A 168 6.58 19.15 -6.67
CA SER A 168 6.45 20.21 -7.67
C SER A 168 5.41 21.27 -7.29
N LEU A 169 4.31 20.85 -6.66
CA LEU A 169 3.22 21.74 -6.23
C LEU A 169 3.58 22.52 -4.96
N ALA A 170 4.39 21.94 -4.05
CA ALA A 170 4.78 22.54 -2.78
C ALA A 170 5.46 23.91 -2.93
N SER A 171 6.07 24.19 -4.08
CA SER A 171 6.68 25.49 -4.37
C SER A 171 5.67 26.61 -4.64
N GLY A 172 4.41 26.28 -4.97
CA GLY A 172 3.37 27.23 -5.35
C GLY A 172 2.05 27.12 -4.57
N ASN A 173 1.84 26.02 -3.82
CA ASN A 173 0.65 25.81 -3.01
C ASN A 173 0.99 25.03 -1.71
N PRO A 174 1.10 25.72 -0.55
CA PRO A 174 1.43 25.06 0.71
C PRO A 174 0.28 24.25 1.34
N ASN A 175 -0.92 24.27 0.74
CA ASN A 175 -2.12 23.60 1.25
C ASN A 175 -2.53 22.37 0.41
N VAL A 176 -1.62 21.82 -0.40
CA VAL A 176 -1.90 20.58 -1.13
C VAL A 176 -2.03 19.44 -0.11
N ASP A 177 -3.14 18.72 -0.16
CA ASP A 177 -3.28 17.48 0.58
C ASP A 177 -2.62 16.35 -0.24
N ASP A 178 -1.50 15.85 0.26
CA ASP A 178 -0.74 14.77 -0.35
C ASP A 178 -1.64 13.56 -0.69
N ILE A 179 -2.57 13.20 0.21
CA ILE A 179 -3.45 12.03 0.00
C ILE A 179 -4.37 12.23 -1.20
N GLU A 180 -4.87 13.45 -1.40
CA GLU A 180 -5.73 13.74 -2.54
C GLU A 180 -5.00 13.52 -3.87
N VAL A 181 -3.70 13.84 -3.93
CA VAL A 181 -2.86 13.59 -5.10
C VAL A 181 -2.70 12.08 -5.35
N TYR A 182 -2.36 11.31 -4.31
CA TYR A 182 -2.20 9.85 -4.41
C TYR A 182 -3.49 9.18 -4.91
N LEU A 183 -4.63 9.47 -4.26
CA LEU A 183 -5.91 8.87 -4.61
C LEU A 183 -6.41 9.32 -5.99
N ALA A 184 -6.09 10.54 -6.42
CA ALA A 184 -6.47 11.00 -7.75
C ALA A 184 -5.79 10.18 -8.86
N TYR A 185 -4.50 9.86 -8.72
CA TYR A 185 -3.82 8.95 -9.65
C TYR A 185 -4.41 7.54 -9.60
N GLN A 186 -4.61 6.98 -8.42
CA GLN A 186 -5.19 5.63 -8.26
C GLN A 186 -6.60 5.55 -8.85
N HIS A 187 -7.45 6.54 -8.62
CA HIS A 187 -8.80 6.62 -9.16
C HIS A 187 -8.78 6.75 -10.69
N ARG A 188 -8.06 7.74 -11.24
CA ARG A 188 -8.00 7.99 -12.69
C ARG A 188 -7.39 6.81 -13.47
N LEU A 189 -6.46 6.08 -12.85
CA LEU A 189 -5.72 5.00 -13.50
C LEU A 189 -6.15 3.60 -13.05
N ARG A 190 -7.24 3.49 -12.28
CA ARG A 190 -7.78 2.21 -11.83
C ARG A 190 -8.03 1.25 -12.99
N GLU A 191 -8.82 1.67 -13.98
CA GLU A 191 -9.14 0.81 -15.13
C GLU A 191 -7.94 0.64 -16.08
N PRO A 192 -7.24 1.70 -16.51
CA PRO A 192 -6.10 1.57 -17.45
C PRO A 192 -4.92 0.73 -16.94
N LEU A 193 -4.74 0.63 -15.62
CA LEU A 193 -3.70 -0.15 -14.95
C LEU A 193 -4.25 -1.38 -14.21
N GLU A 194 -5.54 -1.70 -14.35
CA GLU A 194 -6.19 -2.86 -13.72
C GLU A 194 -5.96 -2.94 -12.20
N LEU A 195 -6.06 -1.81 -11.51
CA LEU A 195 -5.83 -1.70 -10.06
C LEU A 195 -7.01 -2.29 -9.27
N SER A 196 -7.10 -3.62 -9.23
CA SER A 196 -8.18 -4.35 -8.57
C SER A 196 -8.25 -4.18 -7.04
N HIS A 197 -7.21 -3.62 -6.41
CA HIS A 197 -7.08 -3.48 -4.95
C HIS A 197 -7.27 -2.05 -4.42
N VAL A 198 -7.61 -1.09 -5.28
CA VAL A 198 -7.91 0.27 -4.82
C VAL A 198 -9.41 0.47 -4.69
N ALA A 199 -9.85 1.58 -4.10
CA ALA A 199 -11.26 1.93 -4.11
C ALA A 199 -11.69 2.49 -5.48
N PRO A 200 -12.95 2.32 -5.90
CA PRO A 200 -13.41 2.76 -7.23
C PRO A 200 -13.47 4.29 -7.38
N ASP A 201 -13.93 4.99 -6.35
CA ASP A 201 -14.26 6.41 -6.38
C ASP A 201 -13.45 7.22 -5.36
N MET A 202 -13.29 8.51 -5.66
CA MET A 202 -12.62 9.50 -4.80
C MET A 202 -13.51 10.73 -4.64
N ARG A 203 -13.65 11.23 -3.41
CA ARG A 203 -14.51 12.38 -3.10
C ARG A 203 -13.92 13.71 -3.58
N PHE A 204 -12.63 13.93 -3.32
CA PHE A 204 -11.99 15.23 -3.49
C PHE A 204 -11.13 15.34 -4.77
N LEU A 205 -11.53 14.66 -5.86
CA LEU A 205 -10.80 14.69 -7.13
C LEU A 205 -10.61 16.11 -7.70
N ALA A 206 -11.56 17.02 -7.48
CA ALA A 206 -11.53 18.37 -8.02
C ALA A 206 -10.42 19.26 -7.41
N VAL A 207 -9.93 18.92 -6.21
CA VAL A 207 -8.93 19.70 -5.47
C VAL A 207 -7.57 19.02 -5.41
N SER A 208 -7.43 17.81 -5.97
CA SER A 208 -6.17 17.05 -5.99
C SER A 208 -5.06 17.67 -6.85
N HIS A 209 -5.37 18.65 -7.70
CA HIS A 209 -4.43 19.24 -8.66
C HIS A 209 -3.79 18.23 -9.65
N VAL A 210 -4.45 17.07 -9.87
CA VAL A 210 -4.08 16.07 -10.88
C VAL A 210 -5.02 16.17 -12.09
N SER A 211 -4.49 16.66 -13.20
CA SER A 211 -5.21 16.77 -14.47
C SER A 211 -5.28 15.45 -15.22
N GLU A 212 -6.08 15.39 -16.30
CA GLU A 212 -6.11 14.23 -17.20
C GLU A 212 -4.80 14.05 -17.96
N ASP A 213 -4.11 15.14 -18.29
CA ASP A 213 -2.80 15.10 -18.94
C ASP A 213 -1.75 14.51 -17.97
N ASP A 214 -1.76 14.94 -16.70
CA ASP A 214 -0.88 14.38 -15.66
C ASP A 214 -1.12 12.87 -15.49
N ALA A 215 -2.38 12.41 -15.54
CA ALA A 215 -2.71 11.00 -15.45
C ALA A 215 -2.28 10.20 -16.69
N THR A 216 -2.39 10.80 -17.88
CA THR A 216 -1.94 10.16 -19.13
C THR A 216 -0.42 9.98 -19.14
N GLU A 217 0.33 11.00 -18.71
CA GLU A 217 1.79 10.91 -18.56
C GLU A 217 2.18 9.83 -17.53
N ALA A 218 1.49 9.79 -16.39
CA ALA A 218 1.71 8.77 -15.37
C ALA A 218 1.42 7.35 -15.90
N LEU A 219 0.37 7.17 -16.70
CA LEU A 219 0.04 5.88 -17.32
C LEU A 219 1.18 5.37 -18.21
N ASP A 220 1.69 6.24 -19.10
CA ASP A 220 2.77 5.88 -20.01
C ASP A 220 4.06 5.54 -19.24
N LEU A 221 4.38 6.35 -18.22
CA LEU A 221 5.56 6.11 -17.38
C LEU A 221 5.47 4.80 -16.59
N VAL A 222 4.30 4.48 -16.01
CA VAL A 222 4.11 3.21 -15.29
C VAL A 222 4.27 2.03 -16.24
N ARG A 223 3.74 2.11 -17.47
CA ARG A 223 3.89 1.04 -18.47
C ARG A 223 5.33 0.85 -18.92
N GLU A 224 6.06 1.94 -19.14
CA GLU A 224 7.49 1.89 -19.49
C GLU A 224 8.32 1.26 -18.36
N ARG A 225 8.06 1.68 -17.11
CA ARG A 225 8.72 1.12 -15.93
C ARG A 225 8.37 -0.35 -15.75
N GLU A 226 7.10 -0.74 -15.91
CA GLU A 226 6.69 -2.15 -15.78
C GLU A 226 7.39 -3.02 -16.83
N ALA A 227 7.47 -2.57 -18.08
CA ALA A 227 8.14 -3.31 -19.14
C ALA A 227 9.64 -3.55 -18.89
N SER A 228 10.30 -2.64 -18.16
CA SER A 228 11.76 -2.68 -17.96
C SER A 228 12.21 -3.13 -16.57
N GLN A 229 11.36 -2.97 -15.54
CA GLN A 229 11.76 -3.12 -14.13
C GLN A 229 10.93 -4.15 -13.36
N PHE A 230 9.78 -4.60 -13.89
CA PHE A 230 8.88 -5.49 -13.16
C PHE A 230 9.57 -6.80 -12.71
N THR A 231 10.37 -7.39 -13.59
CA THR A 231 11.12 -8.62 -13.29
C THR A 231 12.06 -8.45 -12.10
N ASP A 232 12.88 -7.40 -12.09
CA ASP A 232 13.80 -7.15 -10.98
C ASP A 232 13.04 -6.80 -9.70
N PHE A 233 11.98 -6.00 -9.79
CA PHE A 233 11.12 -5.72 -8.64
C PHE A 233 10.60 -7.01 -8.01
N MET A 234 10.03 -7.91 -8.83
CA MET A 234 9.40 -9.14 -8.37
C MET A 234 10.44 -10.09 -7.75
N ALA A 235 11.60 -10.24 -8.38
CA ALA A 235 12.67 -11.10 -7.90
C ALA A 235 13.34 -10.56 -6.63
N SER A 236 13.63 -9.26 -6.59
CA SER A 236 14.58 -8.68 -5.64
C SER A 236 13.92 -7.95 -4.47
N ARG A 237 12.79 -7.29 -4.71
CA ARG A 237 12.18 -6.33 -3.78
C ARG A 237 10.86 -6.81 -3.21
N TRP A 238 10.10 -7.58 -3.97
CA TRP A 238 8.75 -7.97 -3.58
C TRP A 238 8.75 -9.21 -2.67
N GLN A 239 8.60 -8.97 -1.37
CA GLN A 239 8.64 -10.00 -0.32
C GLN A 239 7.70 -11.21 -0.55
N PRO A 240 6.45 -11.03 -1.03
CA PRO A 240 5.55 -12.15 -1.29
C PRO A 240 6.12 -13.24 -2.20
N TRP A 241 6.87 -12.85 -3.23
CA TRP A 241 7.53 -13.80 -4.12
C TRP A 241 8.56 -14.66 -3.37
N GLU A 242 9.42 -14.03 -2.58
CA GLU A 242 10.43 -14.72 -1.76
C GLU A 242 9.77 -15.70 -0.76
N THR A 243 8.64 -15.33 -0.16
CA THR A 243 7.86 -16.20 0.74
C THR A 243 7.38 -17.46 0.03
N VAL A 244 6.79 -17.31 -1.16
CA VAL A 244 6.30 -18.43 -1.96
C VAL A 244 7.47 -19.29 -2.45
N LEU A 245 8.51 -18.68 -3.00
CA LEU A 245 9.72 -19.36 -3.49
C LEU A 245 10.32 -20.29 -2.43
N ARG A 246 10.44 -19.82 -1.19
CA ARG A 246 10.95 -20.61 -0.06
C ARG A 246 10.12 -21.86 0.24
N ARG A 247 8.80 -21.83 0.00
CA ARG A 247 7.93 -23.00 0.21
C ARG A 247 7.91 -23.94 -0.98
N ILE A 248 7.85 -23.41 -2.20
CA ILE A 248 7.64 -24.22 -3.41
C ILE A 248 8.93 -24.77 -4.03
N ALA A 249 10.07 -24.16 -3.73
CA ALA A 249 11.39 -24.56 -4.23
C ALA A 249 12.49 -24.27 -3.18
N PRO A 250 12.46 -24.93 -2.00
CA PRO A 250 13.36 -24.64 -0.90
C PRO A 250 14.84 -24.88 -1.24
N ASP A 251 15.16 -25.88 -2.07
CA ASP A 251 16.54 -26.19 -2.47
C ASP A 251 17.11 -25.11 -3.42
N GLU A 252 16.31 -24.66 -4.38
CA GLU A 252 16.66 -23.54 -5.27
C GLU A 252 16.82 -22.24 -4.46
N HIS A 253 15.94 -22.00 -3.49
CA HIS A 253 16.04 -20.85 -2.58
C HIS A 253 17.33 -20.89 -1.75
N ALA A 254 17.68 -22.04 -1.17
CA ALA A 254 18.91 -22.19 -0.40
C ALA A 254 20.16 -21.97 -1.27
N ALA A 255 20.22 -22.58 -2.46
CA ALA A 255 21.32 -22.39 -3.40
C ALA A 255 21.43 -20.92 -3.87
N MET A 256 20.30 -20.25 -4.08
CA MET A 256 20.25 -18.82 -4.39
C MET A 256 20.86 -17.97 -3.26
N GLN A 257 20.52 -18.26 -2.00
CA GLN A 257 21.08 -17.54 -0.85
C GLN A 257 22.58 -17.77 -0.71
N ASP A 258 23.06 -19.00 -0.91
CA ASP A 258 24.49 -19.31 -0.90
C ASP A 258 25.25 -18.53 -1.97
N ARG A 259 24.70 -18.47 -3.20
CA ARG A 259 25.26 -17.68 -4.31
C ARG A 259 25.30 -16.18 -4.00
N LEU A 260 24.25 -15.63 -3.36
CA LEU A 260 24.23 -14.23 -2.94
C LEU A 260 25.36 -13.92 -1.96
N VAL A 261 25.59 -14.81 -0.99
CA VAL A 261 26.68 -14.65 -0.01
C VAL A 261 28.05 -14.76 -0.68
N GLU A 262 28.25 -15.74 -1.57
CA GLU A 262 29.50 -15.92 -2.31
C GLU A 262 29.83 -14.69 -3.17
N ALA A 263 28.85 -14.13 -3.86
CA ALA A 263 29.03 -12.97 -4.73
C ALA A 263 29.43 -11.69 -3.97
N MET A 264 29.20 -11.61 -2.66
CA MET A 264 29.66 -10.49 -1.82
C MET A 264 31.18 -10.52 -1.54
N GLY A 265 31.88 -11.57 -2.00
CA GLY A 265 33.34 -11.68 -1.97
C GLY A 265 34.02 -10.95 -3.13
N GLU A 266 34.75 -11.71 -3.96
CA GLU A 266 35.60 -11.16 -5.03
C GLU A 266 34.79 -10.45 -6.13
N GLU A 267 33.62 -10.98 -6.49
CA GLU A 267 32.78 -10.40 -7.54
C GLU A 267 32.30 -8.99 -7.18
N PHE A 268 31.76 -8.81 -5.98
CA PHE A 268 31.34 -7.49 -5.49
C PHE A 268 32.49 -6.49 -5.52
N GLN A 269 33.66 -6.85 -4.97
CA GLN A 269 34.82 -5.97 -4.95
C GLN A 269 35.29 -5.61 -6.37
N SER A 270 35.39 -6.59 -7.26
CA SER A 270 35.80 -6.37 -8.65
C SER A 270 34.85 -5.42 -9.38
N ARG A 271 33.52 -5.59 -9.23
CA ARG A 271 32.52 -4.72 -9.88
C ARG A 271 32.51 -3.31 -9.28
N LEU A 272 32.71 -3.19 -7.96
CA LEU A 272 32.80 -1.89 -7.29
C LEU A 272 34.05 -1.12 -7.72
N ASP A 273 35.22 -1.76 -7.72
CA ASP A 273 36.49 -1.15 -8.14
C ASP A 273 36.41 -0.66 -9.59
N GLN A 274 35.81 -1.47 -10.47
CA GLN A 274 35.55 -1.07 -11.85
C GLN A 274 34.67 0.18 -11.92
N ARG A 275 33.55 0.21 -11.19
CA ARG A 275 32.61 1.34 -11.22
C ARG A 275 33.24 2.62 -10.67
N LEU A 276 34.03 2.52 -9.60
CA LEU A 276 34.78 3.64 -9.03
C LEU A 276 35.82 4.18 -10.02
N ALA A 277 36.54 3.28 -10.70
CA ALA A 277 37.51 3.66 -11.72
C ALA A 277 36.85 4.37 -12.91
N GLU A 278 35.71 3.89 -13.39
CA GLU A 278 34.94 4.51 -14.48
C GLU A 278 34.50 5.94 -14.16
N HIS A 279 34.20 6.22 -12.88
CA HIS A 279 33.79 7.56 -12.43
C HIS A 279 34.96 8.41 -11.91
N GLY A 280 36.18 7.85 -11.85
CA GLY A 280 37.35 8.54 -11.28
C GLY A 280 37.25 8.81 -9.78
N LEU A 281 36.47 8.01 -9.06
CA LEU A 281 36.13 8.19 -7.63
C LEU A 281 36.84 7.18 -6.71
N VAL A 282 37.94 6.58 -7.16
CA VAL A 282 38.69 5.58 -6.38
C VAL A 282 39.19 6.20 -5.07
N GLY A 283 38.85 5.58 -3.93
CA GLY A 283 39.21 6.05 -2.59
C GLY A 283 38.28 7.11 -2.01
N ASP A 284 37.18 7.45 -2.71
CA ASP A 284 36.10 8.27 -2.16
C ASP A 284 35.12 7.39 -1.37
N VAL A 285 35.10 7.58 -0.05
CA VAL A 285 34.30 6.79 0.89
C VAL A 285 32.79 6.97 0.66
N ASP A 286 32.35 8.15 0.23
CA ASP A 286 30.93 8.39 -0.07
C ASP A 286 30.53 7.74 -1.38
N ALA A 287 31.40 7.80 -2.40
CA ALA A 287 31.19 7.10 -3.65
C ALA A 287 31.16 5.57 -3.46
N GLU A 288 32.08 5.02 -2.66
CA GLU A 288 32.10 3.60 -2.29
C GLU A 288 30.78 3.17 -1.64
N ARG A 289 30.23 3.99 -0.76
CA ARG A 289 28.95 3.70 -0.09
C ARG A 289 27.78 3.66 -1.08
N VAL A 290 27.68 4.66 -1.95
CA VAL A 290 26.57 4.79 -2.91
C VAL A 290 26.68 3.74 -4.02
N LEU A 291 27.84 3.67 -4.69
CA LEU A 291 28.07 2.72 -5.78
C LEU A 291 28.10 1.28 -5.26
N GLY A 292 28.61 1.05 -4.05
CA GLY A 292 28.55 -0.25 -3.40
C GLY A 292 27.11 -0.74 -3.20
N ALA A 293 26.18 0.12 -2.79
CA ALA A 293 24.77 -0.26 -2.69
C ALA A 293 24.17 -0.62 -4.06
N GLN A 294 24.50 0.14 -5.11
CA GLN A 294 24.04 -0.14 -6.48
C GLN A 294 24.59 -1.47 -7.00
N VAL A 295 25.88 -1.74 -6.81
CA VAL A 295 26.51 -3.00 -7.24
C VAL A 295 25.92 -4.19 -6.50
N ARG A 296 25.68 -4.09 -5.18
CA ARG A 296 24.99 -5.16 -4.42
C ARG A 296 23.60 -5.45 -4.97
N ASN A 297 22.81 -4.41 -5.20
CA ASN A 297 21.45 -4.57 -5.75
C ASN A 297 21.48 -5.18 -7.14
N GLN A 298 22.43 -4.78 -7.99
CA GLN A 298 22.60 -5.34 -9.33
C GLN A 298 22.93 -6.85 -9.28
N ILE A 299 23.93 -7.24 -8.47
CA ILE A 299 24.29 -8.65 -8.29
C ILE A 299 23.09 -9.46 -7.77
N ALA A 300 22.39 -8.91 -6.77
CA ALA A 300 21.21 -9.57 -6.20
C ALA A 300 20.10 -9.77 -7.25
N GLY A 301 19.82 -8.75 -8.07
CA GLY A 301 18.82 -8.83 -9.13
C GLY A 301 19.18 -9.83 -10.22
N GLU A 302 20.45 -9.91 -10.62
CA GLU A 302 20.93 -10.90 -11.59
C GLU A 302 20.72 -12.33 -11.06
N ILE A 303 21.14 -12.62 -9.83
CA ILE A 303 21.04 -13.96 -9.22
C ILE A 303 19.58 -14.35 -8.97
N LYS A 304 18.80 -13.46 -8.32
CA LYS A 304 17.40 -13.73 -7.99
C LYS A 304 16.52 -13.82 -9.23
N GLY A 305 16.76 -12.94 -10.22
CA GLY A 305 16.07 -12.94 -11.50
C GLY A 305 16.29 -14.23 -12.28
N GLU A 306 17.52 -14.75 -12.31
CA GLU A 306 17.83 -16.03 -12.96
C GLU A 306 17.02 -17.19 -12.36
N VAL A 307 16.98 -17.30 -11.02
CA VAL A 307 16.26 -18.36 -10.31
C VAL A 307 14.75 -18.25 -10.57
N MET A 308 14.22 -17.04 -10.50
CA MET A 308 12.81 -16.78 -10.81
C MET A 308 12.45 -17.18 -12.24
N HIS A 309 13.22 -16.75 -13.24
CA HIS A 309 12.95 -17.09 -14.64
C HIS A 309 12.99 -18.60 -14.88
N ARG A 310 13.98 -19.30 -14.31
CA ARG A 310 14.09 -20.75 -14.43
C ARG A 310 12.87 -21.45 -13.84
N LEU A 311 12.47 -21.08 -12.63
CA LEU A 311 11.30 -21.66 -11.94
C LEU A 311 10.00 -21.41 -12.71
N LEU A 312 9.81 -20.20 -13.25
CA LEU A 312 8.62 -19.87 -14.03
C LEU A 312 8.59 -20.62 -15.36
N ALA A 313 9.73 -20.76 -16.04
CA ALA A 313 9.84 -21.54 -17.28
C ALA A 313 9.52 -23.03 -17.07
N GLU A 314 10.03 -23.63 -15.99
CA GLU A 314 9.73 -25.02 -15.62
C GLU A 314 8.23 -25.26 -15.37
N ARG A 315 7.50 -24.22 -14.96
CA ARG A 315 6.06 -24.25 -14.70
C ARG A 315 5.22 -23.76 -15.88
N GLY A 316 5.83 -23.47 -17.03
CA GLY A 316 5.13 -23.00 -18.23
C GLY A 316 4.53 -21.60 -18.11
N LEU A 317 5.06 -20.78 -17.19
CA LEU A 317 4.64 -19.40 -16.93
C LEU A 317 5.67 -18.42 -17.52
N GLU A 318 6.05 -18.63 -18.78
CA GLU A 318 6.94 -17.70 -19.50
C GLU A 318 6.28 -16.32 -19.57
N GLN A 319 7.03 -15.29 -19.13
CA GLN A 319 6.62 -13.88 -19.20
C GLN A 319 7.06 -13.26 -20.53
#